data_AF-A0A814KSM5-F1
#
_entry.id   AF-A0A814KSM5-F1
#
_cell.length_a   1.000
_cell.length_b   1.000
_cell.length_c   1.000
_cell.angle_alpha   90.00
_cell.angle_beta   90.00
_cell.angle_gamma   90.00
#
_symmetry.space_group_name_H-M   'P 1'
#
loop_
_entity.id
_entity.type
_entity.pdbx_description
1 polymer ?
#
loop_
_entity_poly.entity_id
_entity_poly.type
_entity_poly.pdbx_seq_one_letter_code
_entity_poly.pdbx_strand_id
1 'polypeptide(L)'
;SWLTTKEKHTATLYRGMTIDDNQLTSYQEAIGKSRCWDGFTSTTKNHEKAQTFGNILFIIDANSNGGIDISALSDYDEEEVLLPPGTTFTIDKVHKTETNTLIYLRLPPSPTAASTLIHLYPTPSTSDEHCCDESAMSSGAIKHLTDG
;
A
#
# COMPACT_ATOMS: atom_id res chain seq x y z
N SER A 1 -25.23 14.69 24.81
CA SER A 1 -24.98 15.04 23.39
C SER A 1 -23.76 14.24 22.96
N TRP A 2 -23.96 13.17 22.20
CA TRP A 2 -22.91 12.21 21.86
C TRP A 2 -22.36 12.53 20.48
N LEU A 3 -21.36 13.40 20.43
CA LEU A 3 -20.54 13.59 19.24
C LEU A 3 -19.13 13.15 19.61
N THR A 4 -18.88 11.85 19.57
CA THR A 4 -17.52 11.32 19.58
C THR A 4 -16.94 11.66 18.22
N THR A 5 -16.23 12.78 18.15
CA THR A 5 -15.43 13.16 16.99
C THR A 5 -14.41 12.04 16.81
N LYS A 6 -14.52 11.24 15.73
CA LYS A 6 -13.47 10.29 15.38
C LYS A 6 -12.21 11.12 15.12
N GLU A 7 -11.30 11.16 16.09
CA GLU A 7 -10.05 11.88 15.95
C GLU A 7 -9.29 11.32 14.75
N LYS A 8 -8.98 12.23 13.81
CA LYS A 8 -8.27 11.91 12.58
C LYS A 8 -6.81 11.65 12.94
N HIS A 9 -6.50 10.40 13.27
CA HIS A 9 -5.13 10.00 13.58
C HIS A 9 -4.23 10.19 12.33
N THR A 10 -3.23 11.06 12.45
CA THR A 10 -2.05 11.09 11.58
C THR A 10 -1.10 9.99 12.05
N ALA A 11 -1.43 8.73 11.75
CA ALA A 11 -0.69 7.58 12.25
C ALA A 11 0.26 7.04 11.19
N THR A 12 1.52 6.85 11.58
CA THR A 12 2.43 5.95 10.87
C THR A 12 1.97 4.52 11.12
N LEU A 13 1.87 3.73 10.05
CA LEU A 13 1.55 2.31 10.10
C LEU A 13 2.74 1.50 9.61
N TYR A 14 2.81 0.25 10.04
CA TYR A 14 3.89 -0.66 9.72
C TYR A 14 3.35 -1.98 9.18
N ARG A 15 4.07 -2.56 8.23
CA ARG A 15 3.81 -3.92 7.74
C ARG A 15 5.14 -4.61 7.51
N GLY A 16 5.35 -5.74 8.17
CA GLY A 16 6.44 -6.63 7.80
C GLY A 16 5.96 -7.66 6.79
N MET A 17 6.83 -8.00 5.84
CA MET A 17 6.59 -9.15 4.98
C MET A 17 7.90 -9.69 4.43
N THR A 18 7.87 -10.94 3.99
CA THR A 18 8.96 -11.50 3.21
C THR A 18 8.67 -11.33 1.73
N ILE A 19 9.55 -10.63 1.00
CA ILE A 19 9.50 -10.53 -0.47
C ILE A 19 10.82 -11.00 -1.08
N ASP A 20 10.76 -11.47 -2.32
CA ASP A 20 11.94 -11.85 -3.09
C ASP A 20 12.65 -10.65 -3.76
N ASP A 21 13.82 -10.90 -4.35
CA ASP A 21 14.64 -9.86 -4.97
C ASP A 21 13.96 -9.21 -6.19
N ASN A 22 13.10 -9.94 -6.92
CA ASN A 22 12.38 -9.38 -8.07
C ASN A 22 11.29 -8.42 -7.59
N GLN A 23 10.55 -8.79 -6.55
CA GLN A 23 9.57 -7.93 -5.90
C GLN A 23 10.25 -6.68 -5.32
N LEU A 24 11.39 -6.84 -4.64
CA LEU A 24 12.15 -5.70 -4.10
C LEU A 24 12.61 -4.77 -5.22
N THR A 25 13.15 -5.31 -6.31
CA THR A 25 13.55 -4.54 -7.51
C THR A 25 12.37 -3.75 -8.07
N SER A 26 11.19 -4.37 -8.15
CA SER A 26 9.96 -3.70 -8.59
C SER A 26 9.57 -2.50 -7.69
N TYR A 27 9.80 -2.56 -6.38
CA TYR A 27 9.60 -1.41 -5.49
C TYR A 27 10.67 -0.32 -5.69
N GLN A 28 11.92 -0.68 -5.96
CA GLN A 28 13.01 0.27 -6.21
C GLN A 28 12.79 1.04 -7.51
N GLU A 29 12.37 0.39 -8.59
CA GLU A 29 12.08 1.00 -9.89
C GLU A 29 10.82 1.88 -9.88
N ALA A 30 9.99 1.73 -8.84
CA ALA A 30 8.75 2.47 -8.64
C ALA A 30 8.88 3.62 -7.63
N ILE A 31 10.10 3.97 -7.18
CA ILE A 31 10.31 5.17 -6.35
C ILE A 31 9.77 6.42 -7.07
N GLY A 32 8.98 7.21 -6.36
CA GLY A 32 8.29 8.40 -6.87
C GLY A 32 7.00 8.10 -7.65
N LYS A 33 6.66 6.83 -7.89
CA LYS A 33 5.44 6.41 -8.61
C LYS A 33 4.38 5.92 -7.63
N SER A 34 3.12 6.01 -8.06
CA SER A 34 1.99 5.41 -7.35
C SER A 34 1.88 3.92 -7.64
N ARG A 35 1.55 3.14 -6.62
CA ARG A 35 1.17 1.72 -6.72
C ARG A 35 -0.11 1.47 -5.93
N CYS A 36 -0.71 0.32 -6.17
CA CYS A 36 -1.92 -0.15 -5.51
C CYS A 36 -1.67 -1.50 -4.84
N TRP A 37 -2.26 -1.69 -3.65
CA TRP A 37 -2.49 -3.03 -3.10
C TRP A 37 -3.93 -3.45 -3.38
N ASP A 38 -4.09 -4.47 -4.21
CA ASP A 38 -5.41 -4.91 -4.68
C ASP A 38 -6.23 -5.63 -3.59
N GLY A 39 -5.56 -6.17 -2.57
CA GLY A 39 -6.19 -6.87 -1.46
C GLY A 39 -6.25 -6.04 -0.17
N PHE A 40 -7.02 -6.54 0.80
CA PHE A 40 -6.94 -6.07 2.17
C PHE A 40 -5.50 -6.17 2.68
N THR A 41 -5.00 -5.10 3.27
CA THR A 41 -3.63 -5.05 3.77
C THR A 41 -3.63 -4.83 5.26
N SER A 42 -3.24 -5.86 6.00
CA SER A 42 -3.02 -5.79 7.44
C SER A 42 -1.78 -4.97 7.75
N THR A 43 -1.93 -4.02 8.68
CA THR A 43 -0.86 -3.16 9.19
C THR A 43 -1.02 -3.03 10.69
N THR A 44 0.04 -2.60 11.37
CA THR A 44 0.05 -2.38 12.82
C THR A 44 0.64 -1.01 13.12
N LYS A 45 0.24 -0.41 14.24
CA LYS A 45 0.91 0.76 14.80
C LYS A 45 2.20 0.39 15.55
N ASN A 46 2.41 -0.89 15.87
CA ASN A 46 3.58 -1.39 16.57
C ASN A 46 4.71 -1.77 15.58
N HIS A 47 5.74 -0.91 15.54
CA HIS A 47 6.93 -1.11 14.71
C HIS A 47 7.67 -2.43 15.00
N GLU A 48 7.91 -2.75 16.28
CA GLU A 48 8.67 -3.94 16.68
C GLU A 48 7.94 -5.21 16.25
N LYS A 49 6.62 -5.21 16.38
CA LYS A 49 5.78 -6.33 15.95
C LYS A 49 5.82 -6.49 14.43
N ALA A 50 5.71 -5.40 13.67
CA ALA A 50 5.83 -5.48 12.21
C ALA A 50 7.17 -6.09 11.78
N GLN A 51 8.27 -5.78 12.46
CA GLN A 51 9.59 -6.31 12.10
C GLN A 51 9.72 -7.84 12.22
N THR A 52 8.83 -8.52 12.96
CA THR A 52 8.91 -9.98 13.11
C THR A 52 8.40 -10.77 11.90
N PHE A 53 7.74 -10.11 10.94
CA PHE A 53 7.05 -10.77 9.83
C PHE A 53 7.88 -10.94 8.54
N GLY A 54 9.13 -10.48 8.49
CA GLY A 54 10.01 -10.77 7.34
C GLY A 54 11.23 -9.87 7.18
N ASN A 55 11.86 -9.97 6.00
CA ASN A 55 13.07 -9.23 5.62
C ASN A 55 12.80 -7.77 5.19
N ILE A 56 11.53 -7.41 4.95
CA ILE A 56 11.10 -6.06 4.59
C ILE A 56 10.21 -5.47 5.68
N LEU A 57 10.44 -4.20 5.97
CA LEU A 57 9.52 -3.36 6.74
C LEU A 57 9.00 -2.21 5.87
N PHE A 58 7.69 -2.21 5.63
CA PHE A 58 6.99 -1.06 5.07
C PHE A 58 6.67 -0.07 6.19
N ILE A 59 7.05 1.18 5.98
CA ILE A 59 6.77 2.31 6.87
C ILE A 59 5.82 3.23 6.13
N ILE A 60 4.58 3.31 6.58
CA ILE A 60 3.47 3.88 5.84
C ILE A 60 3.05 5.17 6.54
N ASP A 61 3.25 6.30 5.88
CA ASP A 61 2.61 7.54 6.27
C ASP A 61 1.14 7.51 5.81
N ALA A 62 0.22 7.24 6.75
CA ALA A 62 -1.21 7.14 6.49
C ALA A 62 -1.98 8.44 6.76
N ASN A 63 -1.29 9.59 6.85
CA ASN A 63 -1.84 10.92 7.09
C ASN A 63 -3.27 11.10 6.54
N SER A 64 -4.25 11.17 7.45
CA SER A 64 -5.68 11.39 7.17
C SER A 64 -6.48 10.29 6.46
N ASN A 65 -5.84 9.28 5.87
CA ASN A 65 -6.46 8.21 5.08
C ASN A 65 -6.20 6.83 5.71
N GLY A 66 -6.15 6.80 7.05
CA GLY A 66 -5.93 5.57 7.80
C GLY A 66 -7.05 4.56 7.58
N GLY A 67 -6.65 3.28 7.55
CA GLY A 67 -7.55 2.14 7.48
C GLY A 67 -8.48 2.03 8.68
N ILE A 68 -9.22 0.92 8.73
CA ILE A 68 -10.11 0.64 9.85
C ILE A 68 -9.27 0.10 10.99
N ASP A 69 -9.22 0.84 12.10
CA ASP A 69 -8.66 0.35 13.35
C ASP A 69 -9.56 -0.78 13.89
N ILE A 70 -9.00 -1.99 13.92
CA ILE A 70 -9.67 -3.20 14.40
C ILE A 70 -9.00 -3.75 15.67
N SER A 71 -8.13 -2.97 16.30
CA SER A 71 -7.45 -3.34 17.56
C SER A 71 -8.43 -3.76 18.65
N ALA A 72 -9.60 -3.10 18.73
CA ALA A 72 -10.65 -3.43 19.70
C ALA A 72 -11.40 -4.74 19.40
N LEU A 73 -11.23 -5.32 18.21
CA LEU A 73 -11.88 -6.57 17.78
C LEU A 73 -10.89 -7.75 17.76
N SER A 74 -9.59 -7.48 17.91
CA SER A 74 -8.56 -8.51 17.94
C SER A 74 -8.31 -8.94 19.38
N ASP A 75 -8.36 -10.25 19.64
CA ASP A 75 -7.91 -10.83 20.92
C ASP A 75 -6.38 -10.69 21.10
N TYR A 76 -5.67 -10.28 20.04
CA TYR A 76 -4.23 -10.04 20.04
C TYR A 76 -3.94 -8.55 20.10
N ASP A 77 -3.03 -8.17 21.00
CA ASP A 77 -2.51 -6.81 21.16
C ASP A 77 -1.61 -6.43 19.97
N GLU A 78 -2.25 -6.25 18.82
CA GLU A 78 -1.62 -6.00 17.52
C GLU A 78 -1.74 -4.56 17.08
N GLU A 79 -2.55 -3.76 17.76
CA GLU A 79 -2.90 -2.41 17.34
C GLU A 79 -3.23 -2.37 15.83
N GLU A 80 -3.95 -3.40 15.36
CA GLU A 80 -4.10 -3.68 13.93
C GLU A 80 -4.99 -2.62 13.26
N VAL A 81 -4.50 -2.13 12.13
CA VAL A 81 -5.21 -1.23 11.23
C VAL A 81 -5.29 -1.90 9.85
N LEU A 82 -6.50 -2.12 9.38
CA LEU A 82 -6.74 -2.79 8.11
C LEU A 82 -6.96 -1.77 6.99
N LEU A 83 -6.06 -1.76 6.01
CA LEU A 83 -6.22 -0.95 4.80
C LEU A 83 -7.14 -1.69 3.81
N PRO A 84 -8.10 -0.99 3.17
CA PRO A 84 -9.03 -1.62 2.23
C PRO A 84 -8.33 -2.03 0.92
N PRO A 85 -8.94 -2.94 0.14
CA PRO A 85 -8.58 -3.21 -1.24
C PRO A 85 -8.50 -1.93 -2.07
N GLY A 86 -7.57 -1.86 -3.02
CA GLY A 86 -7.41 -0.69 -3.87
C GLY A 86 -6.62 0.45 -3.21
N THR A 87 -6.02 0.22 -2.04
CA THR A 87 -5.24 1.26 -1.36
C THR A 87 -4.06 1.66 -2.23
N THR A 88 -4.09 2.91 -2.70
CA THR A 88 -3.04 3.50 -3.51
C THR A 88 -2.03 4.23 -2.61
N PHE A 89 -0.75 4.15 -2.95
CA PHE A 89 0.34 4.77 -2.21
C PHE A 89 1.49 5.16 -3.14
N THR A 90 2.27 6.15 -2.74
CA THR A 90 3.53 6.51 -3.40
C THR A 90 4.70 5.90 -2.65
N ILE A 91 5.69 5.36 -3.37
CA ILE A 91 6.95 4.89 -2.77
C ILE A 91 7.89 6.08 -2.69
N ASP A 92 8.17 6.55 -1.47
CA ASP A 92 9.03 7.71 -1.27
C ASP A 92 10.52 7.30 -1.25
N LYS A 93 10.85 6.16 -0.63
CA LYS A 93 12.24 5.71 -0.47
C LYS A 93 12.35 4.21 -0.22
N VAL A 94 13.42 3.60 -0.72
CA VAL A 94 13.88 2.27 -0.30
C VAL A 94 15.25 2.40 0.38
N HIS A 95 15.44 1.78 1.54
CA HIS A 95 16.67 1.85 2.32
C HIS A 95 17.05 0.47 2.86
N LYS A 96 18.17 -0.08 2.38
CA LYS A 96 18.71 -1.34 2.89
C LYS A 96 19.55 -1.08 4.14
N THR A 97 19.27 -1.82 5.22
CA THR A 97 20.07 -1.87 6.43
C THR A 97 20.91 -3.16 6.46
N GLU A 98 21.67 -3.36 7.52
CA GLU A 98 22.44 -4.61 7.71
C GLU A 98 21.54 -5.84 7.88
N THR A 99 20.35 -5.65 8.46
CA THR A 99 19.45 -6.74 8.82
C THR A 99 18.24 -6.84 7.89
N ASN A 100 17.67 -5.72 7.46
CA ASN A 100 16.39 -5.65 6.78
C ASN A 100 16.41 -4.61 5.65
N THR A 101 15.36 -4.56 4.83
CA THR A 101 15.11 -3.43 3.93
C THR A 101 13.87 -2.66 4.35
N LEU A 102 13.99 -1.34 4.41
CA LEU A 102 12.91 -0.42 4.75
C LEU A 102 12.33 0.17 3.47
N ILE A 103 11.01 0.16 3.34
CA ILE A 103 10.29 0.77 2.21
C ILE A 103 9.33 1.81 2.78
N TYR A 104 9.57 3.07 2.46
CA TYR A 104 8.77 4.20 2.92
C TYR A 104 7.66 4.48 1.91
N LEU A 105 6.43 4.40 2.38
CA LEU A 105 5.22 4.61 1.59
C LEU A 105 4.47 5.82 2.13
N ARG A 106 3.76 6.51 1.25
CA ARG A 106 2.87 7.60 1.63
C ARG A 106 1.51 7.42 0.97
N LEU A 107 0.46 7.39 1.79
CA LEU A 107 -0.91 7.39 1.31
C LEU A 107 -1.28 8.79 0.80
N PRO A 108 -2.12 8.90 -0.24
CA PRO A 108 -2.65 10.20 -0.64
C PRO A 108 -3.49 10.78 0.50
N PRO A 109 -3.59 12.12 0.60
CA PRO A 109 -4.48 12.74 1.57
C PRO A 109 -5.94 12.33 1.28
N SER A 110 -6.75 12.26 2.35
CA SER A 110 -8.19 12.03 2.19
C SER A 110 -8.80 13.12 1.32
N PRO A 111 -9.61 12.77 0.29
CA PRO A 111 -10.30 13.77 -0.50
C PRO A 111 -11.14 14.63 0.45
N THR A 112 -10.80 15.91 0.57
CA THR A 112 -11.58 16.89 1.33
C THR A 112 -13.01 16.90 0.77
N ALA A 113 -14.02 17.17 1.60
CA ALA A 113 -15.44 17.15 1.20
C ALA A 113 -15.79 17.94 -0.08
N ALA A 114 -14.98 18.94 -0.46
CA ALA A 114 -15.13 19.67 -1.72
C ALA A 114 -14.86 18.81 -2.98
N SER A 115 -14.08 17.74 -2.86
CA SER A 115 -13.76 16.81 -3.96
C SER A 115 -14.79 15.67 -4.10
N THR A 116 -15.57 15.40 -3.05
CA THR A 116 -16.56 14.31 -3.03
C THR A 116 -17.80 14.60 -3.88
N LEU A 117 -18.11 15.88 -4.15
CA LEU A 117 -19.27 16.27 -4.95
C LEU A 117 -19.16 15.93 -6.44
N ILE A 118 -17.97 15.59 -6.95
CA ILE A 118 -17.79 15.22 -8.36
C ILE A 118 -17.97 13.70 -8.57
N HIS A 119 -17.88 12.87 -7.52
CA HIS A 119 -17.91 11.41 -7.65
C HIS A 119 -19.26 10.75 -7.32
N LEU A 120 -20.27 11.50 -6.86
CA LEU A 120 -21.58 10.93 -6.48
C LEU A 120 -22.61 10.87 -7.62
N TYR A 121 -22.23 11.23 -8.84
CA TYR A 121 -23.04 10.99 -10.03
C TYR A 121 -22.18 10.34 -11.11
N PRO A 122 -22.34 9.03 -11.39
CA PRO A 122 -21.77 8.47 -12.60
C PRO A 122 -22.51 9.09 -13.78
N THR A 123 -21.83 9.90 -14.58
CA THR A 123 -22.26 10.13 -15.95
C THR A 123 -22.23 8.77 -16.66
N PRO A 124 -23.33 8.29 -17.27
CA PRO A 124 -23.26 7.09 -18.09
C PRO A 124 -22.43 7.44 -19.33
N SER A 125 -21.16 7.10 -19.31
CA SER A 125 -20.25 7.22 -20.43
C SER A 125 -19.45 5.93 -20.53
N THR A 126 -19.60 5.31 -21.69
CA THR A 126 -19.09 4.02 -22.14
C THR A 126 -17.57 3.91 -22.08
N SER A 127 -17.14 2.64 -22.04
CA SER A 127 -15.79 2.06 -22.19
C SER A 127 -14.82 2.20 -21.03
N ASP A 128 -14.70 1.09 -20.28
CA ASP A 128 -13.47 0.43 -19.85
C ASP A 128 -12.25 1.31 -19.58
N GLU A 129 -12.10 1.73 -18.32
CA GLU A 129 -10.78 2.03 -17.75
C GLU A 129 -10.63 1.20 -16.46
N HIS A 130 -9.95 0.06 -16.61
CA HIS A 130 -9.31 -0.65 -15.52
C HIS A 130 -8.28 0.30 -14.90
N CYS A 131 -8.39 0.62 -13.61
CA CYS A 131 -7.59 1.64 -12.93
C CYS A 131 -6.09 1.27 -12.77
N CYS A 132 -5.65 0.18 -13.38
CA CYS A 132 -4.29 -0.33 -13.35
C CYS A 132 -3.85 -0.59 -14.80
N ASP A 133 -3.09 0.34 -15.38
CA ASP A 133 -2.47 0.15 -16.69
C ASP A 133 -1.43 -0.97 -16.58
N GLU A 134 -1.73 -2.12 -17.18
CA GLU A 134 -0.91 -3.33 -17.24
C GLU A 134 0.22 -3.25 -18.29
N SER A 135 0.62 -2.05 -18.70
CA SER A 135 1.63 -1.88 -19.76
C SER A 135 3.06 -1.86 -19.21
N ALA A 136 3.58 -3.02 -18.78
CA ALA A 136 5.03 -3.29 -18.79
C ALA A 136 5.41 -4.78 -18.68
N MET A 137 4.72 -5.71 -19.36
CA MET A 137 5.34 -7.02 -19.67
C MET A 137 4.88 -7.53 -21.04
N SER A 138 5.68 -7.25 -22.09
CA SER A 138 5.59 -7.96 -23.37
C SER A 138 6.96 -8.45 -23.81
N SER A 139 7.18 -9.73 -23.49
CA SER A 139 7.81 -10.78 -24.30
C SER A 139 9.08 -10.46 -25.10
N GLY A 140 10.24 -10.74 -24.49
CA GLY A 140 11.51 -10.94 -25.17
C GLY A 140 11.68 -12.40 -25.62
N ALA A 141 11.44 -12.63 -26.92
CA ALA A 141 11.95 -13.68 -27.81
C ALA A 141 12.55 -14.98 -27.21
N ILE A 142 11.85 -16.09 -27.47
CA ILE A 142 12.45 -17.44 -27.54
C ILE A 142 13.36 -17.51 -28.78
N LYS A 143 14.67 -17.64 -28.58
CA LYS A 143 15.58 -18.12 -29.63
C LYS A 143 15.73 -19.63 -29.47
N HIS A 144 15.17 -20.36 -30.43
CA HIS A 144 15.37 -21.79 -30.62
C HIS A 144 16.86 -22.07 -30.89
N LEU A 145 17.42 -22.98 -30.11
CA LEU A 145 18.69 -23.65 -30.38
C LEU A 145 18.45 -24.73 -31.43
N THR A 146 19.15 -24.67 -32.56
CA THR A 146 19.53 -25.85 -33.35
C THR A 146 20.92 -25.59 -33.92
N ASP A 147 21.94 -26.19 -33.31
CA ASP A 147 23.24 -26.48 -33.91
C ASP A 147 23.50 -27.98 -33.67
N GLY A 148 23.86 -28.71 -34.73
CA GLY A 148 24.28 -30.12 -34.69
C GLY A 148 23.63 -31.01 -35.73
#